data_AF-A0A621B1R0-F1
#
_entry.id   AF-A0A621B1R0-F1
#
_cell.length_a   1.000
_cell.length_b   1.000
_cell.length_c   1.000
_cell.angle_alpha   90.00
_cell.angle_beta   90.00
_cell.angle_gamma   90.00
#
_symmetry.space_group_name_H-M   'P 1'
#
loop_
_entity.id
_entity.type
_entity.pdbx_description
1 polymer ?
#
loop_
_entity_poly.entity_id
_entity_poly.type
_entity_poly.pdbx_seq_one_letter_code
_entity_poly.pdbx_strand_id
1 'polypeptide(L)'
;PYQPDEIYDALKQGEVLVRLGGLRVLRIGDEVYANGEKIDSPHRPALEALASHIALTAENFGDALEDPSFLAMLAALVNSGYWFFEG
;
A
#
# COMPACT_ATOMS: atom_id res chain seq x y z
N PRO A 1 10.89 3.20 -11.77
CA PRO A 1 9.55 3.36 -11.16
C PRO A 1 8.86 2.01 -11.20
N TYR A 2 8.35 1.54 -10.07
CA TYR A 2 7.65 0.26 -9.96
C TYR A 2 6.42 0.23 -10.84
N GLN A 3 6.22 -0.87 -11.56
CA GLN A 3 5.00 -1.24 -12.25
C GLN A 3 4.10 -2.10 -11.34
N PRO A 4 2.78 -2.16 -11.60
CA PRO A 4 1.84 -2.91 -10.77
C PRO A 4 2.18 -4.40 -10.61
N ASP A 5 2.69 -5.04 -11.67
CA ASP A 5 3.17 -6.42 -11.70
C ASP A 5 4.42 -6.61 -10.83
N GLU A 6 5.37 -5.66 -10.85
CA GLU A 6 6.54 -5.69 -9.97
C GLU A 6 6.15 -5.61 -8.48
N ILE A 7 5.14 -4.79 -8.14
CA ILE A 7 4.60 -4.72 -6.76
C ILE A 7 4.00 -6.06 -6.33
N TYR A 8 3.20 -6.66 -7.21
CA TYR A 8 2.56 -7.94 -6.94
C TYR A 8 3.59 -9.05 -6.73
N ASP A 9 4.56 -9.16 -7.64
CA ASP A 9 5.59 -10.18 -7.59
C ASP A 9 6.44 -10.07 -6.32
N ALA A 10 6.89 -8.86 -5.96
CA ALA A 10 7.67 -8.63 -4.74
C ALA A 10 6.91 -9.08 -3.48
N LEU A 11 5.66 -8.64 -3.32
CA LEU A 11 4.82 -9.02 -2.17
C LEU A 11 4.57 -10.53 -2.12
N LYS A 12 4.31 -11.18 -3.26
CA LYS A 12 4.08 -12.64 -3.32
C LYS A 12 5.36 -13.45 -3.10
N GLN A 13 6.53 -12.88 -3.38
CA GLN A 13 7.84 -13.46 -3.07
C GLN A 13 8.22 -13.30 -1.58
N GLY A 14 7.42 -12.57 -0.81
CA GLY A 14 7.60 -12.39 0.63
C GLY A 14 8.37 -11.13 1.01
N GLU A 15 8.64 -10.23 0.06
CA GLU A 15 9.20 -8.92 0.37
C GLU A 15 8.22 -8.09 1.21
N VAL A 16 8.78 -7.21 2.05
CA VAL A 16 8.01 -6.41 2.99
C VAL A 16 7.93 -4.97 2.50
N LEU A 17 6.73 -4.45 2.38
CA LEU A 17 6.48 -3.06 2.02
C LEU A 17 6.46 -2.19 3.28
N VAL A 18 7.44 -1.31 3.42
CA VAL A 18 7.67 -0.48 4.60
C VAL A 18 7.30 0.97 4.34
N ARG A 19 6.55 1.56 5.28
CA ARG A 19 6.17 2.97 5.26
C ARG A 19 7.37 3.86 5.58
N LEU A 20 7.55 4.94 4.82
CA LEU A 20 8.56 5.95 5.09
C LEU A 20 8.41 6.53 6.51
N GLY A 21 9.52 6.59 7.24
CA GLY A 21 9.57 7.19 8.57
C GLY A 21 9.06 8.64 8.57
N GLY A 22 8.09 8.93 9.44
CA GLY A 22 7.46 10.25 9.52
C GLY A 22 6.28 10.49 8.56
N LEU A 23 6.00 9.56 7.63
CA LEU A 23 4.79 9.64 6.80
C LEU A 23 3.53 9.46 7.65
N ARG A 24 2.63 10.44 7.59
CA ARG A 24 1.35 10.40 8.29
C ARG A 24 0.30 9.74 7.41
N VAL A 25 -0.25 8.63 7.88
CA VAL A 25 -1.40 7.96 7.27
C VAL A 25 -2.53 7.95 8.29
N LEU A 26 -3.69 8.49 7.90
CA LEU A 26 -4.82 8.72 8.80
C LEU A 26 -6.09 8.16 8.17
N ARG A 27 -6.92 7.50 8.98
CA ARG A 27 -8.29 7.15 8.62
C ARG A 27 -9.26 8.16 9.22
N ILE A 28 -10.13 8.74 8.40
CA ILE A 28 -11.20 9.65 8.81
C ILE A 28 -12.52 9.09 8.28
N GLY A 29 -13.33 8.52 9.17
CA GLY A 29 -14.50 7.74 8.75
C GLY A 29 -14.08 6.51 7.94
N ASP A 30 -14.61 6.39 6.73
CA ASP A 30 -14.28 5.31 5.79
C ASP A 30 -13.08 5.63 4.88
N GLU A 31 -12.54 6.85 4.96
CA GLU A 31 -11.54 7.35 4.03
C GLU A 31 -10.13 7.32 4.62
N VAL A 32 -9.15 6.97 3.80
CA VAL A 32 -7.72 6.93 4.19
C VAL A 32 -6.95 8.01 3.46
N TYR A 33 -6.08 8.71 4.18
CA TYR A 33 -5.24 9.78 3.65
C TYR A 33 -3.78 9.52 3.99
N ALA A 34 -2.89 9.63 3.00
CA ALA A 34 -1.44 9.66 3.19
C ALA A 34 -0.91 11.04 2.85
N ASN A 35 -0.29 11.71 3.83
CA ASN A 35 0.30 13.05 3.66
C ASN A 35 -0.66 14.11 3.05
N GLY A 36 -1.96 13.98 3.32
CA GLY A 36 -3.00 14.88 2.80
C GLY A 36 -3.66 14.40 1.49
N GLU A 37 -3.12 13.37 0.83
CA GLU A 37 -3.70 12.79 -0.38
C GLU A 37 -4.66 11.66 -0.01
N LYS A 38 -5.87 11.69 -0.59
CA LYS A 38 -6.86 10.62 -0.41
C LYS A 38 -6.40 9.37 -1.15
N ILE A 39 -6.38 8.24 -0.45
CA ILE A 39 -6.19 6.91 -1.04
C ILE A 39 -7.57 6.30 -1.26
N ASP A 40 -7.97 6.17 -2.53
CA ASP A 40 -9.30 5.69 -2.92
C ASP A 40 -9.23 4.24 -3.40
N SER A 41 -9.98 3.34 -2.76
CA SER A 41 -10.07 1.93 -3.16
C SER A 41 -11.31 1.27 -2.54
N PRO A 42 -11.95 0.30 -3.24
CA PRO A 42 -13.01 -0.50 -2.63
C PRO A 42 -12.50 -1.46 -1.54
N HIS A 43 -11.19 -1.74 -1.49
CA HIS A 43 -10.58 -2.72 -0.57
C HIS A 43 -10.32 -2.13 0.81
N ARG A 44 -11.39 -1.89 1.57
CA ARG A 44 -11.33 -1.27 2.90
C ARG A 44 -10.35 -1.95 3.87
N PRO A 45 -10.29 -3.29 3.99
CA PRO A 45 -9.32 -3.93 4.89
C PRO A 45 -7.87 -3.63 4.50
N ALA A 46 -7.58 -3.59 3.20
CA ALA A 46 -6.26 -3.28 2.68
C ALA A 46 -5.85 -1.81 2.94
N LEU A 47 -6.80 -0.87 2.80
CA LEU A 47 -6.59 0.54 3.17
C LEU A 47 -6.37 0.72 4.68
N GLU A 48 -7.11 -0.02 5.51
CA GLU A 48 -6.92 -0.02 6.96
C GLU A 48 -5.54 -0.57 7.34
N ALA A 49 -5.06 -1.59 6.62
CA ALA A 49 -3.71 -2.10 6.80
C ALA A 49 -2.67 -1.01 6.51
N LEU A 50 -2.81 -0.27 5.40
CA LEU A 50 -1.93 0.86 5.05
C LEU A 50 -1.88 1.95 6.12
N ALA A 51 -2.95 2.16 6.88
CA ALA A 51 -3.00 3.12 7.98
C ALA A 51 -2.43 2.57 9.29
N SER A 52 -2.68 1.29 9.59
CA SER A 52 -2.42 0.68 10.89
C SER A 52 -1.03 0.06 11.02
N HIS A 53 -0.40 -0.34 9.91
CA HIS A 53 0.87 -1.05 9.91
C HIS A 53 1.99 -0.23 9.26
N ILE A 54 3.18 -0.30 9.85
CA ILE A 54 4.40 0.29 9.29
C ILE A 54 5.03 -0.64 8.25
N ALA A 55 5.03 -1.94 8.52
CA ALA A 55 5.51 -2.98 7.62
C ALA A 55 4.34 -3.85 7.16
N LEU A 56 4.21 -4.06 5.86
CA LEU A 56 3.10 -4.74 5.22
C LEU A 56 3.58 -5.90 4.35
N THR A 57 2.91 -7.03 4.45
CA THR A 57 3.14 -8.22 3.62
C THR A 57 1.93 -8.49 2.73
N ALA A 58 2.04 -9.48 1.83
CA ALA A 58 0.91 -9.90 1.00
C ALA A 58 -0.34 -10.29 1.82
N GLU A 59 -0.15 -10.86 3.02
CA GLU A 59 -1.26 -11.27 3.88
C GLU A 59 -2.10 -10.07 4.37
N ASN A 60 -1.48 -8.91 4.57
CA ASN A 60 -2.20 -7.71 4.99
C ASN A 60 -3.14 -7.16 3.92
N PHE A 61 -2.82 -7.42 2.65
CA PHE A 61 -3.61 -6.95 1.51
C PHE A 61 -4.62 -7.99 1.01
N GLY A 62 -4.36 -9.28 1.22
CA GLY A 62 -5.31 -10.35 0.89
C GLY A 62 -5.69 -10.38 -0.59
N ASP A 63 -6.98 -10.44 -0.86
CA ASP A 63 -7.56 -10.47 -2.21
C ASP A 63 -7.45 -9.13 -2.96
N ALA A 64 -7.13 -8.03 -2.29
CA ALA A 64 -6.89 -6.74 -2.93
C ALA A 64 -5.71 -6.79 -3.92
N LEU A 65 -4.74 -7.69 -3.72
CA LEU A 65 -3.62 -7.88 -4.65
C LEU A 65 -4.04 -8.45 -6.00
N GLU A 66 -5.22 -9.05 -6.10
CA GLU A 66 -5.74 -9.57 -7.36
C GLU A 66 -6.44 -8.48 -8.19
N ASP A 67 -6.62 -7.27 -7.64
CA ASP A 67 -7.19 -6.11 -8.33
C ASP A 67 -6.09 -5.24 -8.95
N PRO A 68 -6.00 -5.15 -10.30
CA PRO A 68 -5.01 -4.33 -10.99
C PRO A 68 -5.09 -2.85 -10.60
N SER A 69 -6.27 -2.34 -10.27
CA SER A 69 -6.45 -0.93 -9.88
C SER A 69 -5.83 -0.66 -8.51
N PHE A 70 -5.92 -1.64 -7.59
CA PHE A 70 -5.28 -1.55 -6.28
C PHE A 70 -3.75 -1.62 -6.41
N LEU A 71 -3.23 -2.54 -7.22
CA LEU A 71 -1.79 -2.63 -7.50
C LEU A 71 -1.23 -1.36 -8.15
N ALA A 72 -1.97 -0.75 -9.08
CA ALA A 72 -1.59 0.53 -9.67
C ALA A 72 -1.52 1.67 -8.65
N MET A 73 -2.47 1.68 -7.69
CA MET A 73 -2.45 2.63 -6.58
C MET A 73 -1.24 2.39 -5.67
N LEU A 74 -0.94 1.14 -5.28
CA LEU A 74 0.27 0.82 -4.51
C LEU A 74 1.55 1.25 -5.24
N ALA A 75 1.65 0.94 -6.54
CA ALA A 75 2.80 1.35 -7.36
C ALA A 75 2.98 2.87 -7.37
N ALA A 76 1.89 3.64 -7.45
CA ALA A 76 1.94 5.10 -7.37
C ALA A 76 2.47 5.57 -6.00
N LEU A 77 1.98 4.99 -4.89
CA LEU A 77 2.44 5.34 -3.54
C LEU A 77 3.93 5.02 -3.34
N VAL A 78 4.40 3.88 -3.85
CA VAL A 78 5.82 3.50 -3.81
C VAL A 78 6.67 4.45 -4.66
N ASN A 79 6.21 4.77 -5.87
CA ASN A 79 6.90 5.70 -6.77
C ASN A 79 6.96 7.14 -6.22
N SER A 80 5.99 7.53 -5.39
CA SER A 80 6.01 8.79 -4.63
C SER A 80 6.95 8.76 -3.41
N GLY A 81 7.58 7.62 -3.12
CA GLY A 81 8.49 7.44 -1.99
C GLY A 81 7.80 7.34 -0.63
N TYR A 82 6.47 7.15 -0.60
CA TYR A 82 5.72 7.01 0.64
C TYR A 82 5.91 5.63 1.28
N TRP A 83 6.08 4.60 0.45
CA TRP A 83 6.47 3.26 0.86
C TRP A 83 7.66 2.78 0.02
N PHE A 84 8.41 1.82 0.53
CA PHE A 84 9.53 1.19 -0.14
C PHE A 84 9.60 -0.29 0.26
N PHE A 85 10.17 -1.14 -0.58
CA PHE A 85 10.44 -2.54 -0.22
C PHE A 85 11.72 -2.64 0.62
N GLU A 86 11.64 -3.37 1.72
CA GLU A 86 12.77 -3.79 2.53
C GLU A 86 13.15 -5.21 2.11
N GLY A 87 14.40 -5.39 1.65
CA GLY A 87 14.97 -6.66 1.19
C GLY A 87 15.69 -7.43 2.28
#